data_AF-A0A5B8Z5U8-F1
#
_entry.id   AF-A0A5B8Z5U8-F1
#
_cell.length_a   1.000
_cell.length_b   1.000
_cell.length_c   1.000
_cell.angle_alpha   90.00
_cell.angle_beta   90.00
_cell.angle_gamma   90.00
#
_symmetry.space_group_name_H-M   'P 1'
#
loop_
_entity.id
_entity.type
_entity.pdbx_description
1 polymer ?
#
loop_
_entity_poly.entity_id
_entity_poly.type
_entity_poly.pdbx_seq_one_letter_code
_entity_poly.pdbx_strand_id
1 'polypeptide(L)'
;MRKSEWSDEQIEELLGQLPKIIDERDPQEIYQNISIKLSRRKHKVWIMPTAATAAALLLLFILVPSLFNFQNTEEKSMESADKSSSGAEIAMEKKNITQDKEQNSTNDESAVPFAAKESNDMNENIGLRSIEAEDQSTAVYEEDIAGREVLTYAIPDDNVEFIVPVSIIVSNEENKTKFKLFEDNMKRLTENDWGLYDYYPLMAELKYEEDKKILNFDVPANQSYSFSGSTENILSQVLTSTMKSLNIKETNFSTDGNPGIDFGYNGTIEKFVPGDDQFGNHAYYFYYPSKAESKPFIVPNSEEVSTIEDAFSSMRKGTGNEKLIPSIPEDIQFETVKGPAENKLTIRFKKGSTINDDAKTLHTIEAILLTAKEFNYDAVKLENAQIDKIGKFNLDHEIKVPVAANKRTITH
;
A
#
# COMPACT_ATOMS: atom_id res chain seq x y z
N MET A 1 -33.02 -27.76 23.12
CA MET A 1 -31.82 -27.93 23.96
C MET A 1 -32.19 -27.61 25.40
N ARG A 2 -31.64 -28.33 26.40
CA ARG A 2 -31.71 -27.91 27.81
C ARG A 2 -30.52 -26.99 28.10
N LYS A 3 -30.74 -25.89 28.82
CA LYS A 3 -29.65 -25.09 29.40
C LYS A 3 -29.21 -25.73 30.72
N SER A 4 -27.96 -25.53 31.12
CA SER A 4 -27.45 -26.00 32.41
C SER A 4 -27.91 -25.07 33.52
N GLU A 5 -28.79 -25.57 34.38
CA GLU A 5 -29.21 -24.90 35.61
C GLU A 5 -28.16 -25.19 36.70
N TRP A 6 -27.16 -24.32 36.81
CA TRP A 6 -26.27 -24.25 37.98
C TRP A 6 -26.85 -23.19 38.93
N SER A 7 -27.00 -23.50 40.22
CA SER A 7 -27.44 -22.48 41.19
C SER A 7 -26.29 -21.59 41.63
N ASP A 8 -26.58 -20.36 42.05
CA ASP A 8 -25.56 -19.43 42.55
C ASP A 8 -24.76 -20.03 43.73
N GLU A 9 -25.41 -20.88 44.54
CA GLU A 9 -24.82 -21.64 45.64
C GLU A 9 -23.73 -22.63 45.16
N GLN A 10 -23.93 -23.30 44.02
CA GLN A 10 -22.94 -24.20 43.41
C GLN A 10 -21.76 -23.42 42.83
N ILE A 11 -22.00 -22.20 42.34
CA ILE A 11 -20.94 -21.30 41.85
C ILE A 11 -20.12 -20.77 43.03
N GLU A 12 -20.76 -20.39 44.14
CA GLU A 12 -20.09 -19.96 45.37
C GLU A 12 -19.27 -21.10 46.02
N GLU A 13 -19.78 -22.34 46.02
CA GLU A 13 -19.02 -23.51 46.46
C GLU A 13 -17.78 -23.78 45.58
N LEU A 14 -17.91 -23.70 44.25
CA LEU A 14 -16.76 -23.84 43.33
C LEU A 14 -15.71 -22.74 43.55
N LEU A 15 -16.13 -21.49 43.70
CA LEU A 15 -15.23 -20.36 43.96
C LEU A 15 -14.54 -20.49 45.32
N GLY A 16 -15.22 -21.04 46.33
CA GLY A 16 -14.64 -21.35 47.64
C GLY A 16 -13.60 -22.47 47.63
N GLN A 17 -13.59 -23.34 46.60
CA GLN A 17 -12.60 -24.40 46.41
C GLN A 17 -11.35 -23.97 45.64
N LEU A 18 -11.32 -22.75 45.06
CA LEU A 18 -10.13 -22.26 44.37
C LEU A 18 -8.96 -22.01 45.34
N PRO A 19 -7.72 -22.43 44.99
CA PRO A 19 -6.56 -22.15 45.82
C PRO A 19 -6.32 -20.64 45.91
N LYS A 20 -5.92 -20.16 47.10
CA LYS A 20 -5.53 -18.76 47.28
C LYS A 20 -4.25 -18.47 46.50
N ILE A 21 -4.40 -17.85 45.33
CA ILE A 21 -3.29 -17.36 44.51
C ILE A 21 -2.63 -16.21 45.28
N ILE A 22 -1.50 -16.50 45.92
CA ILE A 22 -0.61 -15.52 46.54
C ILE A 22 0.48 -15.22 45.52
N ASP A 23 0.67 -13.95 45.21
CA ASP A 23 1.76 -13.50 44.33
C ASP A 23 3.05 -13.39 45.15
N GLU A 24 3.97 -14.35 44.99
CA GLU A 24 5.25 -14.39 45.70
C GLU A 24 6.33 -13.50 45.06
N ARG A 25 6.03 -12.76 43.98
CA ARG A 25 6.99 -11.89 43.29
C ARG A 25 7.33 -10.67 44.13
N ASP A 26 8.61 -10.32 44.18
CA ASP A 26 9.08 -9.18 44.97
C ASP A 26 8.59 -7.83 44.38
N PRO A 27 8.00 -6.93 45.19
CA PRO A 27 7.51 -5.64 44.71
C PRO A 27 8.56 -4.73 44.06
N GLN A 28 9.85 -4.88 44.40
CA GLN A 28 10.93 -4.09 43.83
C GLN A 28 11.31 -4.57 42.43
N GLU A 29 11.25 -5.88 42.15
CA GLU A 29 11.44 -6.41 40.78
C GLU A 29 10.35 -5.90 39.84
N ILE A 30 9.10 -5.85 40.31
CA ILE A 30 7.97 -5.27 39.57
C ILE A 30 8.24 -3.78 39.27
N TYR A 31 8.70 -3.02 40.27
CA TYR A 31 8.98 -1.59 40.12
C TYR A 31 10.18 -1.30 39.19
N GLN A 32 11.22 -2.14 39.21
CA GLN A 32 12.36 -2.03 38.30
C GLN A 32 11.96 -2.32 36.84
N ASN A 33 11.20 -3.39 36.60
CA ASN A 33 10.73 -3.71 35.25
C ASN A 33 9.80 -2.62 34.66
N ILE A 34 8.99 -1.96 35.49
CA ILE A 34 8.13 -0.83 35.07
C ILE A 34 8.97 0.43 34.76
N SER A 35 9.93 0.79 35.62
CA SER A 35 10.75 2.00 35.45
C SER A 35 11.76 1.91 34.29
N ILE A 36 12.25 0.72 33.95
CA ILE A 36 13.07 0.47 32.76
C ILE A 36 12.27 0.66 31.47
N LYS A 37 10.96 0.37 31.45
CA LYS A 37 10.09 0.66 30.30
C LYS A 37 9.75 2.15 30.17
N LEU A 38 9.47 2.84 31.28
CA LEU A 38 9.14 4.28 31.28
C LEU A 38 10.31 5.20 30.88
N SER A 39 11.55 4.81 31.18
CA SER A 39 12.74 5.64 30.97
C SER A 39 13.25 5.73 29.52
N ARG A 40 12.62 5.04 28.56
CA ARG A 40 13.06 5.02 27.14
C ARG A 40 12.50 6.14 26.25
N ARG A 41 11.72 7.10 26.77
CA ARG A 41 11.32 8.33 26.03
C ARG A 41 12.51 9.29 25.81
N LYS A 42 13.34 9.01 24.79
CA LYS A 42 14.32 9.97 24.28
C LYS A 42 13.62 11.06 23.47
N HIS A 43 13.53 12.28 24.01
CA HIS A 43 13.11 13.44 23.23
C HIS A 43 14.12 13.74 22.11
N LYS A 44 13.73 13.51 20.85
CA LYS A 44 14.50 13.93 19.67
C LYS A 44 14.36 15.44 19.52
N VAL A 45 15.38 16.20 19.92
CA VAL A 45 15.34 17.67 19.93
C VAL A 45 15.30 18.20 18.49
N TRP A 46 14.26 18.98 18.16
CA TRP A 46 14.07 19.59 16.85
C TRP A 46 14.94 20.85 16.72
N ILE A 47 16.18 20.70 16.23
CA ILE A 47 17.12 21.82 16.07
C ILE A 47 16.96 22.47 14.67
N MET A 48 15.84 23.17 14.44
CA MET A 48 15.70 24.02 13.25
C MET A 48 14.67 25.14 13.48
N PRO A 49 15.15 26.31 13.95
CA PRO A 49 14.77 27.58 13.28
C PRO A 49 15.98 28.43 12.86
N THR A 50 17.19 28.12 13.36
CA THR A 50 18.37 29.00 13.29
C THR A 50 19.12 28.99 11.96
N ALA A 51 18.96 27.95 11.13
CA ALA A 51 19.62 27.88 9.82
C ALA A 51 19.04 28.88 8.81
N ALA A 52 17.72 29.09 8.83
CA ALA A 52 17.04 29.98 7.89
C ALA A 52 17.38 31.47 8.13
N THR A 53 17.50 31.89 9.39
CA THR A 53 17.89 33.26 9.73
C THR A 53 19.34 33.57 9.35
N ALA A 54 20.26 32.59 9.48
CA ALA A 54 21.64 32.73 9.00
C ALA A 54 21.70 32.92 7.47
N ALA A 55 20.92 32.13 6.71
CA ALA A 55 20.84 32.27 5.25
C ALA A 55 20.24 33.62 4.81
N ALA A 56 19.17 34.08 5.48
CA ALA A 56 18.55 35.37 5.21
C ALA A 56 19.49 36.56 5.47
N LEU A 57 20.28 36.51 6.55
CA LEU A 57 21.29 37.53 6.85
C LEU A 57 22.41 37.57 5.80
N LEU A 58 22.83 36.40 5.28
CA LEU A 58 23.80 36.31 4.18
C LEU A 58 23.30 36.96 2.89
N LEU A 59 22.05 36.69 2.50
CA LEU A 59 21.41 37.30 1.33
C LEU A 59 21.28 38.82 1.48
N LEU A 60 20.94 39.31 2.68
CA LEU A 60 20.85 40.74 2.96
C LEU A 60 22.23 41.42 2.84
N PHE A 61 23.31 40.78 3.28
CA PHE A 61 24.68 41.29 3.16
C PHE A 61 25.15 41.40 1.69
N ILE A 62 24.65 40.52 0.81
CA ILE A 62 24.92 40.55 -0.64
C ILE A 62 24.12 41.65 -1.36
N LEU A 63 22.92 41.99 -0.87
CA LEU A 63 22.05 42.99 -1.50
C LEU A 63 22.38 44.45 -1.14
N VAL A 64 22.82 44.73 0.09
CA VAL A 64 23.09 46.11 0.55
C VAL A 64 24.02 46.93 -0.38
N PRO A 65 25.11 46.39 -0.96
CA PRO A 65 25.99 47.15 -1.85
C PRO A 65 25.35 47.70 -3.13
N SER A 66 24.24 47.12 -3.63
CA SER A 66 23.63 47.58 -4.88
C SER A 66 22.79 48.86 -4.69
N LEU A 67 22.19 49.03 -3.51
CA LEU A 67 21.27 50.14 -3.21
C LEU A 67 22.00 51.48 -3.03
N PHE A 68 23.27 51.47 -2.61
CA PHE A 68 24.06 52.70 -2.40
C PHE A 68 24.50 53.41 -3.69
N ASN A 69 24.32 52.80 -4.87
CA ASN A 69 24.63 53.43 -6.14
C ASN A 69 23.47 54.27 -6.74
N PHE A 70 22.33 54.38 -6.05
CA PHE A 70 21.14 55.09 -6.56
C PHE A 70 21.06 56.59 -6.16
N GLN A 71 22.18 57.21 -5.77
CA GLN A 71 22.25 58.65 -5.50
C GLN A 71 23.32 59.33 -6.36
N ASN A 72 22.98 59.64 -7.61
CA ASN A 72 23.61 60.72 -8.38
C ASN A 72 22.72 61.19 -9.54
N THR A 73 22.68 62.51 -9.74
CA THR A 73 22.11 63.25 -10.88
C THR A 73 20.58 63.34 -10.98
N GLU A 74 20.09 64.58 -10.99
CA GLU A 74 18.68 64.98 -11.05
C GLU A 74 18.21 65.34 -12.48
N GLU A 75 16.89 65.54 -12.60
CA GLU A 75 16.16 66.34 -13.62
C GLU A 75 16.63 66.37 -15.09
N LYS A 76 15.72 65.92 -15.97
CA LYS A 76 15.09 66.88 -16.91
C LYS A 76 13.66 66.49 -17.29
N SER A 77 12.91 67.47 -17.77
CA SER A 77 11.45 67.47 -17.88
C SER A 77 10.93 67.46 -19.33
N MET A 78 9.68 67.04 -19.49
CA MET A 78 8.75 67.30 -20.62
C MET A 78 9.21 66.98 -22.06
N GLU A 79 8.47 66.12 -22.77
CA GLU A 79 7.37 66.55 -23.68
C GLU A 79 7.03 65.51 -24.78
N SER A 80 5.72 65.29 -24.99
CA SER A 80 5.01 64.79 -26.19
C SER A 80 5.41 63.49 -26.91
N ALA A 81 4.44 62.94 -27.64
CA ALA A 81 4.59 61.81 -28.54
C ALA A 81 4.45 62.25 -30.01
N ASP A 82 5.07 61.52 -30.96
CA ASP A 82 4.36 60.97 -32.11
C ASP A 82 5.18 59.91 -32.90
N LYS A 83 4.48 59.08 -33.67
CA LYS A 83 4.83 58.42 -34.96
C LYS A 83 6.27 57.94 -35.30
N SER A 84 6.32 56.62 -35.55
CA SER A 84 6.51 56.02 -36.90
C SER A 84 7.91 55.59 -37.41
N SER A 85 7.90 54.35 -37.96
CA SER A 85 8.64 53.85 -39.14
C SER A 85 10.17 53.84 -39.20
N SER A 86 10.70 52.61 -39.21
CA SER A 86 11.54 52.01 -40.27
C SER A 86 12.73 52.81 -40.83
N GLY A 87 13.94 52.29 -40.60
CA GLY A 87 15.16 52.68 -41.31
C GLY A 87 16.36 51.88 -40.81
N ALA A 88 16.89 50.98 -41.63
CA ALA A 88 18.15 50.30 -41.39
C ALA A 88 19.28 50.98 -42.18
N GLU A 89 20.47 51.08 -41.58
CA GLU A 89 21.79 50.74 -42.16
C GLU A 89 22.89 51.20 -41.19
N ILE A 90 23.68 50.27 -40.64
CA ILE A 90 25.01 49.86 -41.12
C ILE A 90 26.05 50.99 -41.09
N ALA A 91 27.00 50.86 -40.16
CA ALA A 91 28.30 51.55 -40.21
C ALA A 91 29.40 50.58 -39.71
N MET A 92 29.97 49.80 -40.63
CA MET A 92 31.28 49.17 -40.43
C MET A 92 32.38 50.16 -40.81
N GLU A 93 33.53 50.16 -40.10
CA GLU A 93 34.79 49.77 -40.76
C GLU A 93 35.99 49.49 -39.83
N LYS A 94 36.73 48.45 -40.21
CA LYS A 94 38.19 48.23 -40.16
C LYS A 94 39.05 48.83 -39.02
N LYS A 95 39.81 47.92 -38.39
CA LYS A 95 41.21 47.63 -38.81
C LYS A 95 41.53 46.16 -38.47
N ASN A 96 41.69 45.26 -39.44
CA ASN A 96 42.93 44.89 -40.18
C ASN A 96 44.01 44.25 -39.27
N ILE A 97 44.79 43.23 -39.67
CA ILE A 97 44.98 42.44 -40.91
C ILE A 97 45.63 41.10 -40.48
N THR A 98 45.25 39.89 -40.97
CA THR A 98 45.94 39.04 -42.00
C THR A 98 47.45 38.78 -41.73
N GLN A 99 48.17 37.70 -42.11
CA GLN A 99 48.06 36.59 -43.10
C GLN A 99 49.15 35.53 -42.70
N ASP A 100 49.24 34.22 -43.00
CA ASP A 100 48.61 33.16 -43.86
C ASP A 100 48.95 31.76 -43.18
N LYS A 101 48.88 30.49 -43.68
CA LYS A 101 48.52 29.77 -44.93
C LYS A 101 48.32 28.24 -44.69
N GLU A 102 48.00 27.47 -45.75
CA GLU A 102 48.42 26.09 -46.19
C GLU A 102 49.14 25.11 -45.20
N GLN A 103 48.98 23.77 -45.20
CA GLN A 103 48.25 22.75 -46.03
C GLN A 103 48.35 21.35 -45.30
N ASN A 104 47.81 20.17 -45.69
CA ASN A 104 46.89 19.63 -46.72
C ASN A 104 46.35 18.22 -46.29
N SER A 105 45.43 17.62 -47.07
CA SER A 105 45.22 16.16 -47.30
C SER A 105 44.82 15.21 -46.13
N THR A 106 43.91 14.23 -46.26
CA THR A 106 43.04 13.76 -47.38
C THR A 106 41.95 12.77 -46.87
N ASN A 107 40.79 12.76 -47.54
CA ASN A 107 39.77 11.68 -47.62
C ASN A 107 39.01 11.26 -46.33
N ASP A 108 37.70 10.94 -46.35
CA ASP A 108 36.74 10.97 -47.47
C ASP A 108 35.26 11.22 -47.06
N GLU A 109 34.44 11.42 -48.09
CA GLU A 109 32.96 11.50 -48.21
C GLU A 109 32.14 10.41 -47.45
N SER A 110 30.82 10.44 -47.22
CA SER A 110 29.65 11.37 -47.42
C SER A 110 28.40 10.69 -46.78
N ALA A 111 27.20 11.27 -46.59
CA ALA A 111 26.70 12.66 -46.61
C ALA A 111 25.36 12.80 -45.83
N VAL A 112 25.08 14.05 -45.45
CA VAL A 112 23.81 14.70 -45.00
C VAL A 112 22.63 14.58 -46.00
N PRO A 113 21.40 15.11 -45.72
CA PRO A 113 20.71 15.45 -44.44
C PRO A 113 19.23 14.96 -44.40
N PHE A 114 18.47 15.35 -43.36
CA PHE A 114 17.07 15.81 -43.56
C PHE A 114 16.79 17.10 -42.78
N ALA A 115 15.90 17.95 -43.29
CA ALA A 115 15.66 19.30 -42.79
C ALA A 115 14.28 19.45 -42.13
N ALA A 116 14.17 20.38 -41.17
CA ALA A 116 12.89 20.77 -40.60
C ALA A 116 12.02 21.51 -41.64
N LYS A 117 10.70 21.37 -41.50
CA LYS A 117 9.72 22.21 -42.21
C LYS A 117 8.45 22.33 -41.36
N GLU A 118 8.09 23.56 -41.01
CA GLU A 118 6.90 23.87 -40.21
C GLU A 118 5.65 23.97 -41.10
N SER A 119 4.48 23.59 -40.54
CA SER A 119 3.18 24.14 -40.96
C SER A 119 2.09 23.89 -39.91
N ASN A 120 1.69 24.98 -39.25
CA ASN A 120 0.55 25.23 -38.37
C ASN A 120 -0.60 24.22 -38.13
N ASP A 121 -1.03 24.27 -36.87
CA ASP A 121 -2.42 24.42 -36.35
C ASP A 121 -3.25 23.24 -35.82
N MET A 122 -3.86 23.53 -34.67
CA MET A 122 -5.03 22.92 -34.01
C MET A 122 -5.10 21.40 -33.82
N ASN A 123 -4.63 20.91 -32.66
CA ASN A 123 -5.54 20.42 -31.61
C ASN A 123 -4.83 20.17 -30.25
N GLU A 124 -4.49 21.23 -29.51
CA GLU A 124 -4.00 21.11 -28.13
C GLU A 124 -5.14 20.82 -27.13
N ASN A 125 -5.48 19.53 -26.89
CA ASN A 125 -5.99 19.09 -25.57
C ASN A 125 -5.98 17.55 -25.35
N ILE A 126 -4.89 16.85 -25.66
CA ILE A 126 -4.72 15.43 -25.26
C ILE A 126 -3.29 15.20 -24.78
N GLY A 127 -3.12 14.60 -23.59
CA GLY A 127 -1.88 13.90 -23.25
C GLY A 127 -0.96 14.49 -22.17
N LEU A 128 -1.46 15.18 -21.13
CA LEU A 128 -0.61 15.46 -19.95
C LEU A 128 -1.37 15.59 -18.61
N ARG A 129 -2.19 14.59 -18.23
CA ARG A 129 -2.83 14.56 -16.89
C ARG A 129 -3.33 13.21 -16.33
N SER A 130 -2.88 12.08 -16.89
CA SER A 130 -3.42 10.74 -16.53
C SER A 130 -2.49 9.86 -15.70
N ILE A 131 -1.16 9.98 -15.90
CA ILE A 131 -0.17 9.01 -15.39
C ILE A 131 -0.06 9.04 -13.86
N GLU A 132 -0.26 10.20 -13.24
CA GLU A 132 -0.11 10.40 -11.79
C GLU A 132 -1.24 9.76 -10.95
N ALA A 133 -2.36 9.38 -11.56
CA ALA A 133 -3.53 8.86 -10.83
C ALA A 133 -3.57 7.32 -10.73
N GLU A 134 -3.10 6.60 -11.75
CA GLU A 134 -3.09 5.13 -11.76
C GLU A 134 -2.03 4.56 -10.82
N ASP A 135 -0.85 5.20 -10.75
CA ASP A 135 0.27 4.78 -9.89
C ASP A 135 -0.04 4.88 -8.39
N GLN A 136 -0.98 5.73 -7.98
CA GLN A 136 -1.35 5.87 -6.56
C GLN A 136 -2.30 4.76 -6.07
N SER A 137 -3.04 4.08 -6.96
CA SER A 137 -3.96 2.99 -6.61
C SER A 137 -3.20 1.80 -6.02
N THR A 138 -3.70 1.28 -4.89
CA THR A 138 -3.13 0.11 -4.20
C THR A 138 -3.78 -1.19 -4.64
N ALA A 139 -5.03 -1.20 -5.09
CA ALA A 139 -5.77 -2.43 -5.38
C ALA A 139 -5.81 -2.79 -6.88
N VAL A 140 -6.08 -4.06 -7.18
CA VAL A 140 -6.24 -4.59 -8.54
C VAL A 140 -7.72 -4.60 -8.90
N TYR A 141 -8.11 -3.99 -10.03
CA TYR A 141 -9.48 -3.97 -10.55
C TYR A 141 -9.56 -4.75 -11.87
N GLU A 142 -10.76 -4.95 -12.42
CA GLU A 142 -10.96 -5.75 -13.65
C GLU A 142 -10.17 -5.17 -14.84
N GLU A 143 -10.14 -3.85 -14.97
CA GLU A 143 -9.44 -3.14 -16.04
C GLU A 143 -7.91 -3.24 -15.96
N ASP A 144 -7.34 -3.50 -14.77
CA ASP A 144 -5.90 -3.72 -14.58
C ASP A 144 -5.44 -5.06 -15.20
N ILE A 145 -6.35 -6.02 -15.36
CA ILE A 145 -6.01 -7.41 -15.67
C ILE A 145 -5.73 -7.59 -17.16
N ALA A 146 -6.63 -7.07 -18.02
CA ALA A 146 -6.48 -7.10 -19.49
C ALA A 146 -6.16 -8.49 -20.09
N GLY A 147 -6.81 -9.55 -19.59
CA GLY A 147 -6.62 -10.93 -20.08
C GLY A 147 -5.43 -11.69 -19.47
N ARG A 148 -4.79 -11.12 -18.45
CA ARG A 148 -3.77 -11.77 -17.61
C ARG A 148 -4.41 -12.46 -16.40
N GLU A 149 -3.59 -13.05 -15.53
CA GLU A 149 -4.03 -13.69 -14.28
C GLU A 149 -3.62 -12.88 -13.05
N VAL A 150 -4.43 -12.92 -11.98
CA VAL A 150 -4.14 -12.26 -10.70
C VAL A 150 -3.76 -13.32 -9.66
N LEU A 151 -2.55 -13.19 -9.12
CA LEU A 151 -2.03 -14.06 -8.07
C LEU A 151 -1.91 -13.25 -6.78
N THR A 152 -2.57 -13.70 -5.71
CA THR A 152 -2.47 -13.08 -4.38
C THR A 152 -1.74 -14.02 -3.44
N TYR A 153 -0.64 -13.53 -2.88
CA TYR A 153 0.24 -14.17 -1.90
C TYR A 153 -0.04 -13.64 -0.50
N ALA A 154 0.21 -14.46 0.51
CA ALA A 154 0.06 -14.09 1.92
C ALA A 154 1.45 -13.99 2.53
N ILE A 155 1.89 -12.76 2.77
CA ILE A 155 3.28 -12.45 3.15
C ILE A 155 3.26 -11.85 4.55
N PRO A 156 4.03 -12.35 5.54
CA PRO A 156 4.08 -11.73 6.85
C PRO A 156 4.67 -10.31 6.82
N ASP A 157 4.26 -9.46 7.76
CA ASP A 157 4.98 -8.22 8.04
C ASP A 157 6.41 -8.50 8.54
N ASP A 158 7.26 -7.47 8.54
CA ASP A 158 8.69 -7.56 8.87
C ASP A 158 9.01 -8.19 10.26
N ASN A 159 8.05 -8.20 11.19
CA ASN A 159 8.21 -8.82 12.52
C ASN A 159 7.35 -10.08 12.73
N VAL A 160 6.65 -10.57 11.70
CA VAL A 160 5.88 -11.83 11.75
C VAL A 160 4.74 -11.79 12.80
N GLU A 161 4.04 -10.65 12.86
CA GLU A 161 2.83 -10.40 13.67
C GLU A 161 1.53 -10.66 12.89
N PHE A 162 1.46 -10.32 11.60
CA PHE A 162 0.26 -10.44 10.78
C PHE A 162 0.55 -10.65 9.28
N ILE A 163 -0.44 -11.13 8.54
CA ILE A 163 -0.36 -11.36 7.08
C ILE A 163 -0.79 -10.14 6.28
N VAL A 164 0.07 -9.72 5.36
CA VAL A 164 -0.19 -8.76 4.30
C VAL A 164 -0.54 -9.52 3.01
N PRO A 165 -1.79 -9.41 2.49
CA PRO A 165 -2.12 -9.97 1.18
C PRO A 165 -1.51 -9.09 0.09
N VAL A 166 -0.67 -9.64 -0.78
CA VAL A 166 -0.01 -8.91 -1.88
C VAL A 166 -0.35 -9.55 -3.21
N SER A 167 -0.71 -8.73 -4.22
CA SER A 167 -1.17 -9.23 -5.50
C SER A 167 -0.30 -8.78 -6.67
N ILE A 168 -0.01 -9.71 -7.57
CA ILE A 168 0.70 -9.46 -8.83
C ILE A 168 -0.19 -9.85 -10.01
N ILE A 169 0.08 -9.27 -11.18
CA ILE A 169 -0.65 -9.56 -12.43
C ILE A 169 0.33 -10.15 -13.45
N VAL A 170 0.09 -11.39 -13.89
CA VAL A 170 1.04 -12.17 -14.71
C VAL A 170 0.40 -12.67 -16.00
N SER A 171 1.16 -12.63 -17.11
CA SER A 171 0.73 -13.22 -18.38
C SER A 171 0.56 -14.73 -18.26
N ASN A 172 -0.47 -15.29 -18.91
CA ASN A 172 -0.70 -16.73 -19.01
C ASN A 172 -0.51 -17.25 -20.45
N GLU A 173 0.60 -16.90 -21.08
CA GLU A 173 0.88 -17.19 -22.50
C GLU A 173 1.02 -18.70 -22.79
N GLU A 174 1.45 -19.49 -21.80
CA GLU A 174 1.54 -20.96 -21.87
C GLU A 174 0.23 -21.67 -21.49
N ASN A 175 -0.85 -20.93 -21.19
CA ASN A 175 -2.16 -21.46 -20.76
C ASN A 175 -2.08 -22.44 -19.56
N LYS A 176 -1.22 -22.10 -18.60
CA LYS A 176 -1.02 -22.79 -17.32
C LYS A 176 -2.23 -22.65 -16.40
N THR A 177 -2.38 -23.59 -15.47
CA THR A 177 -3.38 -23.46 -14.40
C THR A 177 -2.95 -22.39 -13.40
N LYS A 178 -3.91 -21.78 -12.68
CA LYS A 178 -3.63 -20.69 -11.72
C LYS A 178 -2.67 -21.13 -10.61
N PHE A 179 -2.74 -22.40 -10.18
CA PHE A 179 -1.79 -22.95 -9.21
C PHE A 179 -0.37 -23.02 -9.77
N LYS A 180 -0.19 -23.44 -11.03
CA LYS A 180 1.14 -23.49 -11.63
C LYS A 180 1.73 -22.09 -11.86
N LEU A 181 0.90 -21.09 -12.20
CA LEU A 181 1.33 -19.69 -12.24
C LEU A 181 1.74 -19.17 -10.86
N PHE A 182 1.01 -19.55 -9.79
CA PHE A 182 1.36 -19.20 -8.41
C PHE A 182 2.74 -19.78 -8.01
N GLU A 183 2.99 -21.06 -8.31
CA GLU A 183 4.26 -21.74 -8.03
C GLU A 183 5.43 -21.17 -8.86
N ASP A 184 5.22 -20.89 -10.15
CA ASP A 184 6.25 -20.35 -11.04
C ASP A 184 6.68 -18.93 -10.64
N ASN A 185 5.75 -18.11 -10.10
CA ASN A 185 6.04 -16.71 -9.75
C ASN A 185 6.39 -16.48 -8.27
N MET A 186 6.12 -17.41 -7.34
CA MET A 186 6.47 -17.21 -5.93
C MET A 186 7.98 -17.04 -5.69
N LYS A 187 8.82 -17.60 -6.59
CA LYS A 187 10.29 -17.50 -6.58
C LYS A 187 10.82 -16.19 -7.18
N ARG A 188 9.92 -15.27 -7.57
CA ARG A 188 10.20 -13.98 -8.21
C ARG A 188 9.60 -12.80 -7.44
N LEU A 189 9.04 -13.04 -6.25
CA LEU A 189 8.60 -11.98 -5.36
C LEU A 189 9.84 -11.22 -4.82
N THR A 190 9.60 -10.02 -4.31
CA THR A 190 10.66 -9.11 -3.82
C THR A 190 10.24 -8.53 -2.47
N GLU A 191 9.91 -9.41 -1.52
CA GLU A 191 9.28 -9.07 -0.24
C GLU A 191 10.10 -8.06 0.57
N ASN A 192 11.42 -8.25 0.64
CA ASN A 192 12.32 -7.32 1.32
C ASN A 192 12.29 -5.89 0.71
N ASP A 193 12.22 -5.78 -0.63
CA ASP A 193 12.10 -4.49 -1.33
C ASP A 193 10.73 -3.83 -1.11
N TRP A 194 9.74 -4.62 -0.67
CA TRP A 194 8.42 -4.18 -0.26
C TRP A 194 8.30 -3.95 1.26
N GLY A 195 9.40 -4.12 2.01
CA GLY A 195 9.43 -4.00 3.47
C GLY A 195 8.72 -5.13 4.23
N LEU A 196 8.46 -6.26 3.57
CA LEU A 196 7.79 -7.44 4.15
C LEU A 196 8.80 -8.56 4.44
N TYR A 197 8.37 -9.59 5.17
CA TYR A 197 9.22 -10.73 5.48
C TYR A 197 9.44 -11.63 4.24
N ASP A 198 10.69 -12.01 4.02
CA ASP A 198 11.17 -12.94 2.98
C ASP A 198 10.62 -14.37 3.24
N TYR A 199 9.45 -14.69 2.66
CA TYR A 199 8.67 -15.89 3.00
C TYR A 199 8.50 -16.88 1.84
N TYR A 200 8.57 -16.43 0.59
CA TYR A 200 8.46 -17.31 -0.57
C TYR A 200 9.83 -17.52 -1.26
N PRO A 201 10.07 -18.69 -1.89
CA PRO A 201 9.19 -19.84 -2.00
C PRO A 201 8.96 -20.55 -0.67
N LEU A 202 7.76 -21.11 -0.50
CA LEU A 202 7.45 -21.97 0.64
C LEU A 202 8.47 -23.13 0.70
N MET A 203 8.97 -23.44 1.89
CA MET A 203 9.91 -24.52 2.16
C MET A 203 9.21 -25.89 2.16
N ALA A 204 8.65 -26.25 1.01
CA ALA A 204 7.96 -27.52 0.76
C ALA A 204 7.89 -27.81 -0.76
N GLU A 205 7.76 -29.09 -1.14
CA GLU A 205 7.27 -29.46 -2.46
C GLU A 205 5.73 -29.38 -2.47
N LEU A 206 5.17 -28.71 -3.49
CA LEU A 206 3.74 -28.40 -3.56
C LEU A 206 3.09 -29.15 -4.74
N LYS A 207 2.11 -30.01 -4.46
CA LYS A 207 1.41 -30.84 -5.47
C LYS A 207 -0.11 -30.72 -5.34
N TYR A 208 -0.73 -29.90 -6.18
CA TYR A 208 -2.18 -29.64 -6.15
C TYR A 208 -2.96 -30.61 -7.05
N GLU A 209 -3.93 -31.32 -6.47
CA GLU A 209 -4.88 -32.20 -7.15
C GLU A 209 -6.18 -31.43 -7.45
N GLU A 210 -6.21 -30.72 -8.57
CA GLU A 210 -7.26 -29.75 -8.92
C GLU A 210 -8.68 -30.35 -8.87
N ASP A 211 -8.89 -31.57 -9.39
CA ASP A 211 -10.19 -32.28 -9.36
C ASP A 211 -10.72 -32.52 -7.94
N LYS A 212 -9.81 -32.76 -6.98
CA LYS A 212 -10.15 -33.02 -5.57
C LYS A 212 -10.14 -31.76 -4.72
N LYS A 213 -9.44 -30.71 -5.18
CA LYS A 213 -9.09 -29.49 -4.43
C LYS A 213 -8.23 -29.76 -3.20
N ILE A 214 -7.31 -30.72 -3.32
CA ILE A 214 -6.37 -31.11 -2.26
C ILE A 214 -4.96 -30.65 -2.64
N LEU A 215 -4.31 -29.87 -1.79
CA LEU A 215 -2.88 -29.58 -1.86
C LEU A 215 -2.12 -30.64 -1.07
N ASN A 216 -1.12 -31.28 -1.66
CA ASN A 216 -0.13 -32.06 -0.92
C ASN A 216 1.11 -31.18 -0.72
N PHE A 217 1.57 -31.07 0.52
CA PHE A 217 2.61 -30.14 0.99
C PHE A 217 3.68 -30.96 1.72
N ASP A 218 4.78 -31.27 1.03
CA ASP A 218 5.83 -32.17 1.54
C ASP A 218 7.07 -31.38 1.99
N VAL A 219 7.43 -31.50 3.26
CA VAL A 219 8.51 -30.72 3.89
C VAL A 219 9.79 -31.56 3.96
N PRO A 220 10.95 -31.05 3.51
CA PRO A 220 12.22 -31.72 3.70
C PRO A 220 12.53 -31.97 5.19
N ALA A 221 12.97 -33.16 5.58
CA ALA A 221 13.19 -33.52 6.99
C ALA A 221 14.31 -32.75 7.72
N ASN A 222 15.07 -31.90 7.01
CA ASN A 222 16.02 -30.95 7.59
C ASN A 222 15.46 -29.53 7.77
N GLN A 223 14.22 -29.30 7.34
CA GLN A 223 13.43 -28.10 7.58
C GLN A 223 12.32 -28.45 8.57
N SER A 224 11.90 -27.48 9.37
CA SER A 224 10.71 -27.62 10.21
C SER A 224 9.92 -26.32 10.20
N TYR A 225 8.61 -26.45 10.33
CA TYR A 225 7.73 -25.33 10.64
C TYR A 225 7.43 -25.23 12.15
N SER A 226 7.94 -26.16 12.98
CA SER A 226 7.93 -26.08 14.44
C SER A 226 8.91 -25.01 14.95
N PHE A 227 8.47 -23.77 14.88
CA PHE A 227 9.08 -22.59 15.51
C PHE A 227 8.15 -22.03 16.58
N SER A 228 8.70 -21.30 17.57
CA SER A 228 7.96 -20.75 18.71
C SER A 228 6.63 -20.13 18.30
N GLY A 229 5.54 -20.48 19.01
CA GLY A 229 4.14 -20.48 18.54
C GLY A 229 3.51 -19.21 17.93
N SER A 230 4.23 -18.10 17.82
CA SER A 230 3.90 -17.06 16.83
C SER A 230 3.98 -17.59 15.39
N THR A 231 4.94 -18.47 15.09
CA THR A 231 5.21 -18.94 13.71
C THR A 231 4.26 -20.05 13.25
N GLU A 232 3.83 -20.95 14.15
CA GLU A 232 2.79 -21.98 13.89
C GLU A 232 1.48 -21.33 13.37
N ASN A 233 1.11 -20.19 13.94
CA ASN A 233 -0.06 -19.41 13.55
C ASN A 233 0.10 -18.81 12.13
N ILE A 234 1.30 -18.34 11.79
CA ILE A 234 1.59 -17.69 10.50
C ILE A 234 1.52 -18.67 9.33
N LEU A 235 2.09 -19.88 9.43
CA LEU A 235 1.92 -20.89 8.36
C LEU A 235 0.42 -21.20 8.14
N SER A 236 -0.34 -21.32 9.23
CA SER A 236 -1.80 -21.57 9.17
C SER A 236 -2.52 -20.45 8.41
N GLN A 237 -2.23 -19.18 8.71
CA GLN A 237 -2.81 -18.03 8.02
C GLN A 237 -2.39 -17.94 6.54
N VAL A 238 -1.12 -18.24 6.20
CA VAL A 238 -0.64 -18.28 4.81
C VAL A 238 -1.34 -19.38 4.03
N LEU A 239 -1.51 -20.57 4.61
CA LEU A 239 -2.24 -21.67 3.99
C LEU A 239 -3.71 -21.30 3.79
N THR A 240 -4.44 -20.86 4.82
CA THR A 240 -5.84 -20.41 4.68
C THR A 240 -6.01 -19.37 3.57
N SER A 241 -5.13 -18.37 3.51
CA SER A 241 -5.16 -17.32 2.49
C SER A 241 -4.88 -17.87 1.09
N THR A 242 -3.88 -18.74 0.95
CA THR A 242 -3.53 -19.41 -0.31
C THR A 242 -4.67 -20.32 -0.78
N MET A 243 -5.32 -21.01 0.15
CA MET A 243 -6.47 -21.89 -0.12
C MET A 243 -7.70 -21.09 -0.57
N LYS A 244 -8.00 -19.94 0.06
CA LYS A 244 -9.04 -18.97 -0.39
C LYS A 244 -8.71 -18.46 -1.81
N SER A 245 -7.45 -18.10 -2.07
CA SER A 245 -6.96 -17.55 -3.35
C SER A 245 -6.97 -18.53 -4.53
N LEU A 246 -6.75 -19.83 -4.26
CA LEU A 246 -6.57 -20.89 -5.27
C LEU A 246 -7.70 -21.95 -5.27
N ASN A 247 -8.77 -21.74 -4.49
CA ASN A 247 -9.95 -22.61 -4.42
C ASN A 247 -9.63 -24.04 -3.94
N ILE A 248 -8.65 -24.14 -3.03
CA ILE A 248 -8.20 -25.38 -2.37
C ILE A 248 -9.10 -25.59 -1.14
N LYS A 249 -9.49 -26.84 -0.86
CA LYS A 249 -10.31 -27.20 0.31
C LYS A 249 -9.53 -27.78 1.47
N GLU A 250 -8.40 -28.42 1.17
CA GLU A 250 -7.70 -29.31 2.09
C GLU A 250 -6.22 -29.32 1.74
N THR A 251 -5.36 -29.32 2.76
CA THR A 251 -3.92 -29.52 2.62
C THR A 251 -3.50 -30.78 3.37
N ASN A 252 -2.93 -31.75 2.68
CA ASN A 252 -2.25 -32.90 3.26
C ASN A 252 -0.78 -32.54 3.52
N PHE A 253 -0.26 -32.93 4.68
CA PHE A 253 1.12 -32.70 5.07
C PHE A 253 1.94 -33.99 5.09
N SER A 254 3.19 -33.89 4.69
CA SER A 254 4.19 -34.95 4.84
C SER A 254 5.59 -34.40 5.10
N THR A 255 6.48 -35.25 5.62
CA THR A 255 7.90 -34.98 5.83
C THR A 255 8.73 -36.05 5.11
N ASP A 256 9.56 -35.66 4.13
CA ASP A 256 10.25 -36.58 3.20
C ASP A 256 9.29 -37.67 2.63
N GLY A 257 8.05 -37.30 2.28
CA GLY A 257 7.00 -38.19 1.77
C GLY A 257 6.31 -39.09 2.81
N ASN A 258 6.64 -38.98 4.10
CA ASN A 258 5.98 -39.70 5.20
C ASN A 258 4.84 -38.84 5.77
N PRO A 259 3.62 -39.35 6.02
CA PRO A 259 2.51 -38.54 6.51
C PRO A 259 2.83 -37.76 7.80
N GLY A 260 2.42 -36.49 7.84
CA GLY A 260 2.62 -35.60 8.96
C GLY A 260 3.79 -34.62 8.82
N ILE A 261 3.62 -33.43 9.39
CA ILE A 261 4.71 -32.51 9.76
C ILE A 261 4.70 -32.27 11.27
N ASP A 262 5.86 -32.00 11.86
CA ASP A 262 5.94 -31.51 13.24
C ASP A 262 5.43 -30.06 13.32
N PHE A 263 4.35 -29.87 14.09
CA PHE A 263 3.71 -28.59 14.34
C PHE A 263 3.85 -28.17 15.82
N GLY A 264 4.98 -28.54 16.44
CA GLY A 264 5.43 -27.98 17.71
C GLY A 264 4.51 -28.34 18.87
N TYR A 265 3.84 -27.35 19.47
CA TYR A 265 2.92 -27.62 20.59
C TYR A 265 1.71 -28.48 20.17
N ASN A 266 1.30 -28.37 18.91
CA ASN A 266 0.19 -29.14 18.36
C ASN A 266 0.58 -30.58 17.95
N GLY A 267 1.87 -30.94 18.03
CA GLY A 267 2.39 -32.24 17.66
C GLY A 267 2.36 -32.49 16.14
N THR A 268 2.31 -33.75 15.73
CA THR A 268 2.28 -34.12 14.31
C THR A 268 0.90 -33.87 13.70
N ILE A 269 0.84 -33.03 12.65
CA ILE A 269 -0.37 -32.76 11.89
C ILE A 269 -0.23 -33.36 10.48
N GLU A 270 -1.10 -34.31 10.13
CA GLU A 270 -1.17 -34.93 8.79
C GLU A 270 -2.01 -34.13 7.79
N LYS A 271 -2.90 -33.26 8.27
CA LYS A 271 -3.92 -32.61 7.46
C LYS A 271 -4.38 -31.28 8.05
N PHE A 272 -4.52 -30.28 7.20
CA PHE A 272 -5.07 -28.96 7.51
C PHE A 272 -6.31 -28.67 6.64
N VAL A 273 -7.37 -28.21 7.30
CA VAL A 273 -8.58 -27.64 6.70
C VAL A 273 -8.88 -26.39 7.52
N PRO A 274 -8.94 -25.18 6.93
CA PRO A 274 -9.33 -23.98 7.66
C PRO A 274 -10.72 -24.13 8.27
N GLY A 275 -10.92 -23.58 9.47
CA GLY A 275 -12.24 -23.52 10.09
C GLY A 275 -13.19 -22.59 9.32
N ASP A 276 -14.50 -22.78 9.52
CA ASP A 276 -15.52 -21.86 8.97
C ASP A 276 -15.34 -20.43 9.49
N ASP A 277 -14.73 -20.29 10.68
CA ASP A 277 -14.31 -19.07 11.39
C ASP A 277 -12.94 -18.50 10.93
N GLN A 278 -12.44 -18.97 9.78
CA GLN A 278 -11.27 -18.39 9.09
C GLN A 278 -11.63 -17.83 7.70
N PHE A 279 -12.94 -17.72 7.41
CA PHE A 279 -13.48 -17.20 6.16
C PHE A 279 -14.51 -16.08 6.36
N GLY A 280 -14.74 -15.61 7.58
CA GLY A 280 -15.66 -14.51 7.85
C GLY A 280 -15.18 -13.15 7.33
N ASN A 281 -15.97 -12.12 7.63
CA ASN A 281 -15.72 -10.79 7.10
C ASN A 281 -14.70 -10.06 7.97
N HIS A 282 -13.71 -9.42 7.34
CA HIS A 282 -12.64 -8.69 8.04
C HIS A 282 -12.69 -7.19 7.72
N ALA A 283 -12.36 -6.37 8.72
CA ALA A 283 -12.13 -4.94 8.55
C ALA A 283 -10.70 -4.69 8.05
N TYR A 284 -10.53 -3.87 7.01
CA TYR A 284 -9.20 -3.56 6.44
C TYR A 284 -8.59 -2.27 7.01
N TYR A 285 -7.29 -2.29 7.31
CA TYR A 285 -6.50 -1.22 7.92
C TYR A 285 -5.30 -0.83 7.05
N PHE A 286 -4.63 0.29 7.35
CA PHE A 286 -3.38 0.65 6.67
C PHE A 286 -2.15 0.17 7.45
N TYR A 287 -1.23 -0.47 6.75
CA TYR A 287 0.13 -0.76 7.21
C TYR A 287 1.14 -0.04 6.32
N TYR A 288 2.16 0.53 6.95
CA TYR A 288 3.28 1.22 6.30
C TYR A 288 4.57 0.60 6.86
N PRO A 289 5.24 -0.31 6.11
CA PRO A 289 6.44 -0.99 6.59
C PRO A 289 7.54 0.01 6.95
N SER A 290 7.84 0.92 6.03
CA SER A 290 8.52 2.17 6.36
C SER A 290 7.50 3.27 6.61
N LYS A 291 7.54 3.89 7.80
CA LYS A 291 6.73 5.09 8.14
C LYS A 291 7.09 6.35 7.33
N ALA A 292 7.88 6.21 6.26
CA ALA A 292 8.19 7.24 5.27
C ALA A 292 7.55 6.96 3.89
N GLU A 293 6.92 5.81 3.67
CA GLU A 293 6.17 5.51 2.45
C GLU A 293 4.84 6.30 2.41
N SER A 294 4.48 6.80 1.22
CA SER A 294 3.20 7.49 0.98
C SER A 294 2.06 6.56 0.55
N LYS A 295 2.34 5.28 0.30
CA LYS A 295 1.42 4.30 -0.26
C LYS A 295 1.30 3.09 0.67
N PRO A 296 0.16 2.88 1.36
CA PRO A 296 0.02 1.79 2.32
C PRO A 296 -0.06 0.42 1.64
N PHE A 297 0.12 -0.61 2.46
CA PHE A 297 -0.59 -1.87 2.30
C PHE A 297 -1.94 -1.78 3.01
N ILE A 298 -2.99 -2.24 2.35
CA ILE A 298 -4.33 -2.37 2.92
C ILE A 298 -4.50 -3.81 3.40
N VAL A 299 -4.60 -3.99 4.72
CA VAL A 299 -4.40 -5.28 5.42
C VAL A 299 -5.66 -5.66 6.21
N PRO A 300 -6.20 -6.89 6.09
CA PRO A 300 -7.32 -7.33 6.90
C PRO A 300 -6.87 -7.56 8.35
N ASN A 301 -7.68 -7.13 9.33
CA ASN A 301 -7.49 -7.51 10.73
C ASN A 301 -7.93 -8.96 10.96
N SER A 302 -7.27 -9.67 11.87
CA SER A 302 -7.58 -11.08 12.18
C SER A 302 -8.93 -11.26 12.89
N GLU A 303 -9.46 -10.24 13.55
CA GLU A 303 -10.79 -10.30 14.18
C GLU A 303 -11.90 -10.23 13.11
N GLU A 304 -12.82 -11.20 13.15
CA GLU A 304 -14.04 -11.18 12.32
C GLU A 304 -15.02 -10.10 12.79
N VAL A 305 -15.80 -9.56 11.85
CA VAL A 305 -16.85 -8.57 12.08
C VAL A 305 -18.17 -9.00 11.46
N SER A 306 -19.24 -8.98 12.27
CA SER A 306 -20.55 -9.52 11.88
C SER A 306 -21.37 -8.61 10.96
N THR A 307 -21.08 -7.30 10.91
CA THR A 307 -21.78 -6.34 10.05
C THR A 307 -20.81 -5.36 9.39
N ILE A 308 -21.20 -4.83 8.22
CA ILE A 308 -20.44 -3.81 7.49
C ILE A 308 -20.39 -2.49 8.27
N GLU A 309 -21.43 -2.19 9.06
CA GLU A 309 -21.47 -1.08 10.01
C GLU A 309 -20.40 -1.22 11.11
N ASP A 310 -20.27 -2.41 11.71
CA ASP A 310 -19.24 -2.70 12.72
C ASP A 310 -17.84 -2.65 12.12
N ALA A 311 -17.65 -3.19 10.91
CA ALA A 311 -16.38 -3.10 10.19
C ALA A 311 -15.94 -1.63 9.98
N PHE A 312 -16.83 -0.77 9.47
CA PHE A 312 -16.56 0.65 9.30
C PHE A 312 -16.46 1.43 10.63
N SER A 313 -16.95 0.87 11.74
CA SER A 313 -16.76 1.39 13.10
C SER A 313 -15.35 1.09 13.60
N SER A 314 -14.86 -0.13 13.39
CA SER A 314 -13.52 -0.56 13.78
C SER A 314 -12.43 0.08 12.92
N MET A 315 -12.64 0.22 11.60
CA MET A 315 -11.75 0.93 10.66
C MET A 315 -11.48 2.41 11.03
N ARG A 316 -12.32 3.02 11.89
CA ARG A 316 -12.11 4.37 12.47
C ARG A 316 -11.37 4.35 13.80
N LYS A 317 -11.61 3.33 14.63
CA LYS A 317 -11.04 3.20 15.98
C LYS A 317 -9.59 2.67 15.97
N GLY A 318 -9.24 1.84 14.98
CA GLY A 318 -8.02 1.06 14.98
C GLY A 318 -8.18 -0.25 15.77
N THR A 319 -7.20 -1.16 15.62
CA THR A 319 -7.17 -2.48 16.29
C THR A 319 -6.44 -2.46 17.64
N GLY A 320 -5.79 -1.35 17.98
CA GLY A 320 -4.85 -1.27 19.12
C GLY A 320 -3.42 -1.72 18.80
N ASN A 321 -3.15 -2.33 17.63
CA ASN A 321 -1.78 -2.54 17.16
C ASN A 321 -1.22 -1.22 16.59
N GLU A 322 -0.06 -0.74 17.08
CA GLU A 322 0.60 0.51 16.64
C GLU A 322 1.11 0.51 15.18
N LYS A 323 1.06 -0.64 14.49
CA LYS A 323 1.34 -0.80 13.05
C LYS A 323 0.11 -0.67 12.16
N LEU A 324 -1.07 -1.08 12.65
CA LEU A 324 -2.31 -1.11 11.87
C LEU A 324 -3.10 0.18 12.11
N ILE A 325 -2.86 1.15 11.24
CA ILE A 325 -3.44 2.50 11.31
C ILE A 325 -4.91 2.46 10.85
N PRO A 326 -5.83 3.19 11.53
CA PRO A 326 -7.21 3.39 11.06
C PRO A 326 -7.27 3.79 9.58
N SER A 327 -7.97 3.01 8.78
CA SER A 327 -8.12 3.21 7.33
C SER A 327 -9.21 4.20 6.97
N ILE A 328 -10.11 4.53 7.90
CA ILE A 328 -11.11 5.58 7.72
C ILE A 328 -10.82 6.71 8.73
N PRO A 329 -10.23 7.82 8.27
CA PRO A 329 -9.95 9.01 9.08
C PRO A 329 -11.19 9.60 9.77
N GLU A 330 -10.99 10.26 10.93
CA GLU A 330 -12.06 10.94 11.67
C GLU A 330 -12.77 12.05 10.85
N ASP A 331 -12.05 12.69 9.92
CA ASP A 331 -12.58 13.70 9.01
C ASP A 331 -13.46 13.12 7.88
N ILE A 332 -13.59 11.79 7.77
CA ILE A 332 -14.43 11.11 6.77
C ILE A 332 -15.64 10.46 7.48
N GLN A 333 -16.77 11.17 7.49
CA GLN A 333 -17.99 10.79 8.19
C GLN A 333 -19.10 10.36 7.22
N PHE A 334 -19.67 9.17 7.42
CA PHE A 334 -20.75 8.69 6.55
C PHE A 334 -21.80 7.86 7.30
N GLU A 335 -22.87 7.52 6.59
CA GLU A 335 -23.84 6.48 6.93
C GLU A 335 -23.87 5.42 5.82
N THR A 336 -24.11 4.17 6.19
CA THR A 336 -24.45 3.10 5.25
C THR A 336 -25.94 3.12 4.96
N VAL A 337 -26.29 2.83 3.72
CA VAL A 337 -27.66 2.65 3.26
C VAL A 337 -27.66 1.39 2.40
N LYS A 338 -28.51 0.42 2.73
CA LYS A 338 -28.67 -0.78 1.89
C LYS A 338 -29.19 -0.36 0.52
N GLY A 339 -28.53 -0.83 -0.53
CA GLY A 339 -28.89 -0.46 -1.90
C GLY A 339 -30.29 -0.93 -2.29
N PRO A 340 -30.90 -0.33 -3.33
CA PRO A 340 -32.19 -0.78 -3.87
C PRO A 340 -32.08 -2.10 -4.65
N ALA A 341 -30.87 -2.63 -4.82
CA ALA A 341 -30.56 -3.92 -5.43
C ALA A 341 -29.75 -4.76 -4.45
N GLU A 342 -29.89 -6.09 -4.55
CA GLU A 342 -29.07 -7.05 -3.83
C GLU A 342 -27.58 -6.86 -4.19
N ASN A 343 -26.68 -7.19 -3.26
CA ASN A 343 -25.23 -7.04 -3.36
C ASN A 343 -24.69 -5.62 -3.69
N LYS A 344 -25.49 -4.55 -3.51
CA LYS A 344 -25.00 -3.16 -3.63
C LYS A 344 -25.08 -2.38 -2.31
N LEU A 345 -23.99 -1.70 -1.99
CA LEU A 345 -23.87 -0.83 -0.83
C LEU A 345 -23.93 0.63 -1.26
N THR A 346 -24.73 1.46 -0.59
CA THR A 346 -24.66 2.92 -0.72
C THR A 346 -24.00 3.50 0.53
N ILE A 347 -22.99 4.33 0.34
CA ILE A 347 -22.36 5.11 1.41
C ILE A 347 -22.67 6.58 1.17
N ARG A 348 -23.28 7.24 2.15
CA ARG A 348 -23.63 8.66 2.07
C ARG A 348 -22.79 9.48 3.03
N PHE A 349 -21.98 10.38 2.48
CA PHE A 349 -21.16 11.29 3.28
C PHE A 349 -22.03 12.31 4.03
N LYS A 350 -21.64 12.56 5.28
CA LYS A 350 -22.27 13.54 6.17
C LYS A 350 -21.69 14.93 5.89
N LYS A 351 -22.51 15.96 6.07
CA LYS A 351 -22.09 17.36 5.88
C LYS A 351 -20.89 17.69 6.78
N GLY A 352 -19.80 18.19 6.18
CA GLY A 352 -18.55 18.50 6.88
C GLY A 352 -17.49 17.40 6.81
N SER A 353 -17.73 16.31 6.06
CA SER A 353 -16.69 15.34 5.73
C SER A 353 -15.69 15.93 4.74
N THR A 354 -14.40 15.65 4.95
CA THR A 354 -13.31 16.08 4.07
C THR A 354 -13.04 15.00 3.03
N ILE A 355 -13.51 15.20 1.81
CA ILE A 355 -13.32 14.30 0.67
C ILE A 355 -12.60 15.10 -0.42
N ASN A 356 -11.41 14.66 -0.83
CA ASN A 356 -10.58 15.33 -1.83
C ASN A 356 -10.18 14.35 -2.95
N ASP A 357 -9.79 14.88 -4.12
CA ASP A 357 -9.04 14.10 -5.14
C ASP A 357 -7.56 14.01 -4.70
N ASP A 358 -7.29 13.24 -3.64
CA ASP A 358 -5.94 12.99 -3.10
C ASP A 358 -5.70 11.51 -2.74
N ALA A 359 -4.43 11.13 -2.58
CA ALA A 359 -4.04 9.74 -2.33
C ALA A 359 -4.57 9.20 -0.98
N LYS A 360 -4.60 10.02 0.09
CA LYS A 360 -5.17 9.65 1.40
C LYS A 360 -6.63 9.22 1.24
N THR A 361 -7.40 10.00 0.49
CA THR A 361 -8.82 9.74 0.23
C THR A 361 -8.98 8.54 -0.69
N LEU A 362 -8.16 8.41 -1.74
CA LEU A 362 -8.12 7.24 -2.62
C LEU A 362 -7.93 5.93 -1.84
N HIS A 363 -6.90 5.85 -0.99
CA HIS A 363 -6.62 4.65 -0.19
C HIS A 363 -7.73 4.36 0.82
N THR A 364 -8.39 5.40 1.36
CA THR A 364 -9.57 5.25 2.23
C THR A 364 -10.73 4.60 1.46
N ILE A 365 -10.99 5.01 0.22
CA ILE A 365 -12.01 4.39 -0.64
C ILE A 365 -11.62 2.96 -1.01
N GLU A 366 -10.35 2.68 -1.34
CA GLU A 366 -9.88 1.32 -1.63
C GLU A 366 -10.06 0.37 -0.42
N ALA A 367 -9.78 0.83 0.80
CA ALA A 367 -10.03 0.06 2.03
C ALA A 367 -11.52 -0.17 2.29
N ILE A 368 -12.38 0.81 2.01
CA ILE A 368 -13.84 0.68 2.10
C ILE A 368 -14.36 -0.34 1.08
N LEU A 369 -13.85 -0.34 -0.16
CA LEU A 369 -14.22 -1.29 -1.21
C LEU A 369 -13.74 -2.72 -0.89
N LEU A 370 -12.52 -2.87 -0.35
CA LEU A 370 -12.00 -4.17 0.11
C LEU A 370 -12.82 -4.74 1.27
N THR A 371 -13.17 -3.91 2.26
CA THR A 371 -14.06 -4.35 3.35
C THR A 371 -15.45 -4.71 2.82
N ALA A 372 -16.05 -3.92 1.94
CA ALA A 372 -17.37 -4.21 1.37
C ALA A 372 -17.41 -5.54 0.60
N LYS A 373 -16.31 -5.92 -0.05
CA LYS A 373 -16.17 -7.18 -0.78
C LYS A 373 -16.32 -8.42 0.10
N GLU A 374 -15.72 -8.44 1.29
CA GLU A 374 -15.83 -9.60 2.20
C GLU A 374 -17.29 -9.81 2.64
N PHE A 375 -18.06 -8.71 2.81
CA PHE A 375 -19.51 -8.75 3.03
C PHE A 375 -20.34 -9.04 1.76
N ASN A 376 -19.72 -9.58 0.70
CA ASN A 376 -20.35 -9.99 -0.57
C ASN A 376 -21.06 -8.84 -1.32
N TYR A 377 -20.58 -7.59 -1.19
CA TYR A 377 -21.01 -6.50 -2.07
C TYR A 377 -20.17 -6.47 -3.36
N ASP A 378 -20.85 -6.41 -4.51
CA ASP A 378 -20.21 -6.34 -5.84
C ASP A 378 -19.75 -4.91 -6.19
N ALA A 379 -20.46 -3.89 -5.66
CA ALA A 379 -20.17 -2.49 -5.89
C ALA A 379 -20.64 -1.58 -4.73
N VAL A 380 -19.97 -0.43 -4.61
CA VAL A 380 -20.31 0.64 -3.67
C VAL A 380 -20.65 1.92 -4.43
N LYS A 381 -21.80 2.53 -4.14
CA LYS A 381 -22.15 3.88 -4.59
C LYS A 381 -21.78 4.90 -3.51
N LEU A 382 -21.14 5.99 -3.91
CA LEU A 382 -20.82 7.12 -3.04
C LEU A 382 -21.83 8.26 -3.26
N GLU A 383 -22.41 8.80 -2.19
CA GLU A 383 -23.36 9.93 -2.24
C GLU A 383 -22.88 11.10 -1.38
N ASN A 384 -23.19 12.32 -1.79
CA ASN A 384 -22.86 13.58 -1.10
C ASN A 384 -21.34 13.89 -0.94
N ALA A 385 -20.48 13.33 -1.79
CA ALA A 385 -19.03 13.56 -1.72
C ALA A 385 -18.56 15.00 -1.99
N GLN A 386 -19.39 15.82 -2.65
CA GLN A 386 -19.10 17.20 -3.08
C GLN A 386 -17.98 17.36 -4.14
N ILE A 387 -17.42 16.24 -4.61
CA ILE A 387 -16.52 16.14 -5.76
C ILE A 387 -16.92 14.94 -6.62
N ASP A 388 -16.64 15.01 -7.91
CA ASP A 388 -17.11 14.03 -8.91
C ASP A 388 -16.07 12.92 -9.18
N LYS A 389 -14.87 13.03 -8.61
CA LYS A 389 -13.71 12.17 -8.92
C LYS A 389 -12.77 11.99 -7.71
N ILE A 390 -12.21 10.78 -7.56
CA ILE A 390 -11.05 10.48 -6.70
C ILE A 390 -10.11 9.50 -7.43
N GLY A 391 -8.89 9.92 -7.75
CA GLY A 391 -7.85 9.10 -8.40
C GLY A 391 -8.29 8.58 -9.77
N LYS A 392 -8.68 7.30 -9.84
CA LYS A 392 -9.30 6.68 -11.04
C LYS A 392 -10.83 6.55 -10.98
N PHE A 393 -11.45 6.78 -9.84
CA PHE A 393 -12.90 6.62 -9.67
C PHE A 393 -13.67 7.88 -10.07
N ASN A 394 -14.75 7.69 -10.83
CA ASN A 394 -15.82 8.67 -10.99
C ASN A 394 -16.92 8.34 -9.95
N LEU A 395 -17.37 9.36 -9.21
CA LEU A 395 -18.25 9.23 -8.06
C LEU A 395 -19.76 9.37 -8.39
N ASP A 396 -20.11 9.81 -9.60
CA ASP A 396 -21.50 9.76 -10.09
C ASP A 396 -21.98 8.32 -10.34
N HIS A 397 -21.04 7.39 -10.47
CA HIS A 397 -21.28 5.99 -10.79
C HIS A 397 -21.06 5.06 -9.59
N GLU A 398 -21.51 3.81 -9.73
CA GLU A 398 -21.18 2.74 -8.78
C GLU A 398 -19.72 2.30 -9.02
N ILE A 399 -18.93 2.22 -7.96
CA ILE A 399 -17.54 1.76 -8.01
C ILE A 399 -17.53 0.25 -7.68
N LYS A 400 -17.05 -0.58 -8.61
CA LYS A 400 -16.85 -2.02 -8.36
C LYS A 400 -15.86 -2.26 -7.23
N VAL A 401 -16.06 -3.31 -6.46
CA VAL A 401 -15.01 -3.75 -5.50
C VAL A 401 -13.80 -4.34 -6.24
N PRO A 402 -12.57 -4.17 -5.73
CA PRO A 402 -11.37 -4.65 -6.40
C PRO A 402 -11.27 -6.18 -6.43
N VAL A 403 -10.69 -6.71 -7.50
CA VAL A 403 -10.37 -8.13 -7.67
C VAL A 403 -9.36 -8.59 -6.62
N ALA A 404 -8.38 -7.78 -6.23
CA ALA A 404 -7.48 -8.10 -5.12
C ALA A 404 -6.83 -6.86 -4.47
N ALA A 405 -6.26 -7.03 -3.26
CA ALA A 405 -5.54 -5.98 -2.54
C ALA A 405 -4.06 -5.87 -2.96
N ASN A 406 -3.44 -4.71 -2.72
CA ASN A 406 -2.00 -4.48 -2.73
C ASN A 406 -1.28 -4.99 -3.99
N LYS A 407 -1.67 -4.45 -5.14
CA LYS A 407 -0.95 -4.51 -6.41
C LYS A 407 0.53 -4.17 -6.19
N ARG A 408 1.41 -5.09 -6.58
CA ARG A 408 2.86 -4.90 -6.70
C ARG A 408 3.33 -5.43 -8.05
N THR A 409 4.50 -4.98 -8.48
CA THR A 409 5.18 -5.43 -9.70
C THR A 409 6.43 -6.20 -9.31
N ILE A 410 6.59 -7.39 -9.87
CA ILE A 410 7.85 -8.14 -9.82
C ILE A 410 8.72 -7.77 -11.03
N THR A 411 10.03 -7.75 -10.84
CA THR A 411 11.01 -7.59 -11.92
C THR A 411 11.11 -8.86 -12.77
N HIS A 412 11.62 -8.71 -13.99
CA HIS A 412 11.78 -9.79 -14.98
C HIS A 412 13.19 -10.37 -14.98
#